data_AF-A0A3B9URT1-F1
#
_entry.id   AF-A0A3B9URT1-F1
#
_cell.length_a   1.000
_cell.length_b   1.000
_cell.length_c   1.000
_cell.angle_alpha   90.00
_cell.angle_beta   90.00
_cell.angle_gamma   90.00
#
_symmetry.space_group_name_H-M   'P 1'
#
loop_
_entity.id
_entity.type
_entity.pdbx_description
1 polymer ?
#
loop_
_entity_poly.entity_id
_entity_poly.type
_entity_poly.pdbx_seq_one_letter_code
_entity_poly.pdbx_strand_id
1 'polypeptide(L)' 'MENEQVYWIDFDYLENFMIDVFKAVGVPEEHAKICAEVLITSDKRGIDSHGIGRLKPIYYDRIKDGILE' A
#
# COMPACT_ATOMS: atom_id res chain seq x y z
N MET A 1 -6.20 -0.66 25.37
CA MET A 1 -5.26 -1.42 24.51
C MET A 1 -5.55 -2.93 24.54
N GLU A 2 -6.75 -3.36 24.99
CA GLU A 2 -7.04 -4.79 25.24
C GLU A 2 -7.93 -5.47 24.18
N ASN A 3 -8.28 -4.80 23.07
CA ASN A 3 -9.15 -5.38 22.03
C ASN A 3 -8.74 -4.96 20.61
N GLU A 4 -7.45 -4.89 20.31
CA GLU A 4 -7.02 -4.66 18.92
C GLU A 4 -6.94 -6.01 18.21
N GLN A 5 -7.88 -6.23 17.27
CA GLN A 5 -7.87 -7.43 16.45
C GLN A 5 -6.71 -7.35 15.46
N VAL A 6 -5.70 -8.20 15.66
CA VAL A 6 -4.53 -8.27 14.78
C VAL A 6 -4.73 -9.38 13.76
N TYR A 7 -4.39 -9.07 12.50
CA TYR A 7 -4.36 -10.02 11.41
C TYR A 7 -2.94 -10.11 10.86
N TRP A 8 -2.42 -11.33 10.76
CA TRP A 8 -1.15 -11.60 10.12
C TRP A 8 -1.40 -11.96 8.67
N ILE A 9 -0.73 -11.26 7.76
CA ILE A 9 -0.86 -11.45 6.32
C ILE A 9 0.55 -11.55 5.75
N ASP A 10 0.75 -12.47 4.81
CA ASP A 10 2.05 -12.64 4.15
C ASP A 10 2.44 -11.37 3.37
N PHE A 11 3.72 -11.01 3.45
CA PHE A 11 4.23 -9.81 2.77
C PHE A 11 4.05 -9.89 1.25
N ASP A 12 4.28 -11.05 0.64
CA ASP A 12 4.13 -11.23 -0.81
C ASP A 12 2.67 -11.05 -1.24
N TYR A 13 1.72 -11.46 -0.38
CA TYR A 13 0.30 -11.22 -0.64
C TYR A 13 -0.03 -9.72 -0.57
N LEU A 14 0.44 -9.02 0.48
CA LEU A 14 0.22 -7.58 0.62
C LEU A 14 0.87 -6.77 -0.50
N GLU A 15 2.06 -7.17 -0.94
CA GLU A 15 2.78 -6.53 -2.04
C GLU A 15 1.99 -6.65 -3.35
N ASN A 16 1.53 -7.86 -3.70
CA ASN A 16 0.69 -8.07 -4.88
C ASN A 16 -0.64 -7.32 -4.79
N PHE A 17 -1.27 -7.30 -3.61
CA PHE A 17 -2.48 -6.51 -3.38
C PHE A 17 -2.25 -5.01 -3.62
N MET A 18 -1.14 -4.46 -3.14
CA MET A 18 -0.78 -3.05 -3.38
C MET A 18 -0.57 -2.77 -4.87
N ILE A 19 0.14 -3.65 -5.59
CA ILE A 19 0.33 -3.55 -7.04
C ILE A 19 -1.03 -3.49 -7.76
N ASP A 20 -1.94 -4.41 -7.42
CA ASP A 20 -3.26 -4.47 -8.04
C ASP A 20 -4.10 -3.22 -7.75
N VAL A 21 -4.02 -2.67 -6.54
CA VAL A 21 -4.70 -1.42 -6.18
C VAL A 21 -4.16 -0.24 -7.02
N PHE A 22 -2.84 -0.09 -7.14
CA PHE A 22 -2.23 0.95 -7.95
C PHE A 22 -2.63 0.84 -9.42
N LYS A 23 -2.58 -0.36 -9.99
CA LYS A 23 -3.03 -0.62 -11.38
C LYS A 23 -4.51 -0.29 -11.57
N ALA A 24 -5.36 -0.65 -10.60
CA ALA A 24 -6.80 -0.40 -10.66
C ALA A 24 -7.16 1.10 -10.61
N VAL A 25 -6.28 1.94 -10.06
CA VAL A 25 -6.44 3.41 -10.09
C VAL A 25 -5.73 4.09 -11.26
N GLY A 26 -5.17 3.32 -12.20
CA GLY A 26 -4.62 3.82 -13.45
C GLY A 26 -3.10 4.00 -13.47
N VAL A 27 -2.38 3.63 -12.41
CA VAL A 27 -0.92 3.71 -12.36
C VAL A 27 -0.33 2.63 -13.30
N PRO A 28 0.64 2.97 -14.18
CA PRO A 28 1.31 1.99 -15.01
C PRO A 28 1.97 0.87 -14.19
N GLU A 29 1.98 -0.35 -14.71
CA GLU A 29 2.43 -1.54 -13.96
C GLU A 29 3.84 -1.41 -13.37
N GLU A 30 4.77 -0.82 -14.12
CA GLU A 30 6.14 -0.59 -13.64
C GLU A 30 6.18 0.32 -12.41
N HIS A 31 5.43 1.44 -12.45
CA HIS A 31 5.31 2.35 -11.31
C HIS A 31 4.56 1.72 -10.15
N ALA A 32 3.50 0.94 -10.43
CA ALA A 32 2.76 0.22 -9.40
C ALA A 32 3.66 -0.75 -8.61
N LYS A 33 4.56 -1.46 -9.29
CA LYS A 33 5.57 -2.34 -8.66
C LYS A 33 6.51 -1.56 -7.75
N ILE A 34 7.05 -0.45 -8.24
CA ILE A 34 7.97 0.41 -7.45
C ILE A 34 7.27 0.97 -6.21
N CYS A 35 6.05 1.49 -6.36
CA CYS A 35 5.29 2.03 -5.23
C CYS A 35 4.98 0.96 -4.18
N ALA A 36 4.54 -0.22 -4.61
CA ALA A 36 4.26 -1.34 -3.71
C ALA A 36 5.52 -1.83 -2.99
N GLU A 37 6.66 -1.92 -3.69
CA GLU A 37 7.95 -2.30 -3.12
C GLU A 37 8.37 -1.35 -1.99
N VAL A 38 8.20 -0.03 -2.18
CA VAL A 38 8.53 0.99 -1.17
C VAL A 38 7.62 0.87 0.07
N LEU A 39 6.31 0.70 -0.14
CA LEU A 39 5.36 0.55 0.96
C LEU A 39 5.61 -0.72 1.76
N ILE A 40 5.72 -1.87 1.08
CA ILE A 40 5.95 -3.14 1.77
C ILE A 40 7.31 -3.18 2.46
N THR A 41 8.32 -2.50 1.92
CA THR A 41 9.64 -2.38 2.56
C THR A 41 9.54 -1.63 3.89
N SER A 42 8.63 -0.66 3.99
CA SER A 42 8.37 0.05 5.26
C SER A 42 7.75 -0.90 6.30
N ASP A 43 6.76 -1.71 5.91
CA ASP A 43 6.16 -2.73 6.79
C ASP A 43 7.19 -3.79 7.21
N LYS A 44 7.99 -4.31 6.26
CA LYS A 44 9.08 -5.28 6.52
C LYS A 44 10.13 -4.74 7.51
N ARG A 45 10.29 -3.42 7.61
CA ARG A 45 11.20 -2.74 8.54
C ARG A 45 10.54 -2.32 9.87
N GLY A 46 9.25 -2.61 10.06
CA GLY A 46 8.49 -2.21 11.25
C GLY A 46 8.18 -0.72 11.32
N ILE A 47 8.07 -0.04 10.16
CA ILE A 47 7.70 1.38 10.06
C ILE A 47 6.23 1.47 9.66
N ASP A 48 5.35 1.06 10.58
CA ASP A 48 3.90 0.90 10.34
C ASP A 48 3.21 2.20 9.87
N SER A 49 3.78 3.34 10.24
CA SER A 49 3.28 4.66 9.84
C SER A 49 3.52 5.00 8.36
N HIS A 50 4.27 4.19 7.62
CA HIS A 50 4.69 4.46 6.23
C HIS A 50 4.45 3.29 5.26
N GLY A 51 3.90 2.16 5.71
CA GLY A 51 3.60 1.00 4.86
C GLY A 51 2.15 0.94 4.38
N ILE A 52 1.54 -0.25 4.43
CA ILE A 52 0.19 -0.54 3.92
C ILE A 52 -0.89 0.43 4.42
N GLY A 53 -0.75 0.95 5.65
CA GLY A 53 -1.66 1.94 6.23
C GLY A 53 -1.77 3.24 5.42
N ARG A 54 -0.81 3.54 4.53
CA ARG A 54 -0.83 4.70 3.63
C ARG A 54 -1.50 4.42 2.29
N LEU A 55 -1.64 3.15 1.88
CA LEU A 55 -2.15 2.78 0.56
C LEU A 55 -3.49 3.46 0.27
N LYS A 56 -4.48 3.30 1.16
CA LYS A 56 -5.80 3.90 0.94
C LYS A 56 -5.80 5.44 1.08
N PRO A 57 -5.49 6.02 2.26
CA PRO A 57 -5.74 7.44 2.50
C PRO A 57 -4.79 8.40 1.78
N ILE A 58 -3.57 7.96 1.43
CA ILE A 58 -2.58 8.83 0.79
C ILE A 58 -2.47 8.55 -0.70
N TYR A 59 -2.49 7.29 -1.13
CA TYR A 59 -2.28 6.99 -2.54
C TYR A 59 -3.61 6.82 -3.27
N TYR A 60 -4.40 5.81 -2.94
CA TYR A 60 -5.66 5.51 -3.62
C TYR A 60 -6.61 6.72 -3.64
N ASP A 61 -6.93 7.28 -2.47
CA ASP A 61 -7.91 8.36 -2.35
C ASP A 61 -7.42 9.61 -3.12
N ARG A 62 -6.15 9.96 -2.99
CA ARG A 62 -5.59 11.15 -3.66
C ARG A 62 -5.43 11.00 -5.17
N ILE A 63 -5.14 9.80 -5.67
CA ILE A 63 -5.14 9.51 -7.12
C ILE A 63 -6.58 9.63 -7.64
N LYS A 64 -7.56 9.08 -6.92
CA LYS A 64 -8.98 9.20 -7.29
C LYS A 64 -9.49 10.63 -7.27
N ASP A 65 -9.00 11.43 -6.33
CA ASP A 65 -9.35 12.85 -6.21
C ASP A 65 -8.57 13.74 -7.20
N GLY A 66 -7.64 13.19 -7.99
CA GLY A 66 -6.80 13.94 -8.93
C GLY A 66 -5.77 14.85 -8.27
N ILE A 67 -5.41 14.58 -7.02
CA ILE A 67 -4.38 15.31 -6.24
C ILE A 67 -2.98 14.73 -6.52
N LEU A 68 -2.91 13.43 -6.83
CA LEU A 68 -1.69 12.71 -7.24
C LEU A 68 -1.92 12.07 -8.62
N GLU A 69 -0.83 11.89 -9.38
CA GLU A 69 -0.81 11.26 -10.71
C GLU A 69 0.31 10.22 -10.83
#